data_AF-A0A0F9S836-F1
#
_entry.id   AF-A0A0F9S836-F1
#
_cell.length_a   1.000
_cell.length_b   1.000
_cell.length_c   1.000
_cell.angle_alpha   90.00
_cell.angle_beta   90.00
_cell.angle_gamma   90.00
#
_symmetry.space_group_name_H-M   'P 1'
#
loop_
_entity.id
_entity.type
_entity.pdbx_description
1 polymer ?
#
loop_
_entity_poly.entity_id
_entity_poly.type
_entity_poly.pdbx_seq_one_letter_code
_entity_poly.pdbx_strand_id
1 'polypeptide(L)'
;MENDMQFVWRGKHLEKMGQIMDAAVAITTREEAQEFLTAYQATCTKPGVAAANIGYAAGYYSQDTAQRLYELFSVEHPIFGRNRPTSDEAFQAGLKLGTNTGGQTDDA
;
A
#
# COMPACT_ATOMS: atom_id res chain seq x y z
N MET A 1 12.51 -14.85 14.70
CA MET A 1 11.44 -13.99 15.26
C MET A 1 10.33 -14.00 14.23
N GLU A 2 9.31 -14.83 14.46
CA GLU A 2 8.06 -14.77 13.69
C GLU A 2 7.43 -13.42 14.02
N ASN A 3 7.45 -12.52 13.04
CA ASN A 3 6.80 -11.23 13.16
C ASN A 3 5.33 -11.45 12.81
N ASP A 4 4.58 -12.00 13.78
CA ASP A 4 3.15 -12.22 13.64
C ASP A 4 2.45 -10.86 13.48
N MET A 5 2.27 -10.42 12.23
CA MET A 5 1.27 -9.40 11.93
C MET A 5 -0.10 -10.00 12.26
N GLN A 6 -0.56 -9.79 13.49
CA GLN A 6 -1.89 -10.18 13.94
C GLN A 6 -2.91 -9.13 13.51
N PHE A 7 -3.14 -8.98 12.21
CA PHE A 7 -4.26 -8.16 11.74
C PHE A 7 -5.54 -8.98 11.73
N VAL A 8 -6.53 -8.54 12.52
CA VAL A 8 -7.86 -9.16 12.58
C VAL A 8 -8.87 -8.23 11.95
N TRP A 9 -9.56 -8.70 10.91
CA TRP A 9 -10.62 -7.97 10.23
C TRP A 9 -11.90 -8.79 10.21
N ARG A 10 -12.99 -8.24 10.76
CA ARG A 10 -14.31 -8.91 10.85
C ARG A 10 -14.23 -10.35 11.39
N GLY A 11 -13.43 -10.54 12.45
CA GLY A 11 -13.25 -11.83 13.11
C GLY A 11 -12.36 -12.83 12.35
N LYS A 12 -11.73 -12.42 11.24
CA LYS A 12 -10.76 -13.23 10.50
C LYS A 12 -9.35 -12.74 10.73
N HIS A 13 -8.44 -13.66 11.02
CA HIS A 13 -7.00 -13.39 11.07
C HIS A 13 -6.45 -13.32 9.64
N LEU A 14 -5.83 -12.19 9.31
CA LEU A 14 -5.22 -11.91 8.01
C LEU A 14 -3.70 -11.78 8.21
N GLU A 15 -2.99 -12.88 8.01
CA GLU A 15 -1.56 -12.97 8.33
C GLU A 15 -0.68 -12.63 7.12
N LYS A 16 -1.21 -12.83 5.92
CA LYS A 16 -0.49 -12.62 4.65
C LYS A 16 -1.00 -11.37 3.97
N MET A 17 -0.10 -10.61 3.34
CA MET A 17 -0.46 -9.42 2.57
C MET A 17 -1.55 -9.70 1.53
N GLY A 18 -1.52 -10.86 0.85
CA GLY A 18 -2.58 -11.26 -0.08
C GLY A 18 -3.97 -11.31 0.56
N GLN A 19 -4.09 -11.85 1.78
CA GLN A 19 -5.37 -11.92 2.51
C GLN A 19 -5.86 -10.53 2.93
N ILE A 20 -4.93 -9.66 3.35
CA ILE A 20 -5.21 -8.26 3.66
C ILE A 20 -5.77 -7.55 2.43
N MET A 21 -5.15 -7.75 1.27
CA MET A 21 -5.59 -7.14 0.02
C MET A 21 -6.89 -7.73 -0.51
N ASP A 22 -7.11 -9.03 -0.40
CA ASP A 22 -8.39 -9.65 -0.76
C ASP A 22 -9.54 -9.05 0.06
N ALA A 23 -9.30 -8.82 1.37
CA ALA A 23 -10.26 -8.12 2.22
C ALA A 23 -10.46 -6.66 1.81
N ALA A 24 -9.39 -5.92 1.51
CA ALA A 24 -9.46 -4.53 1.06
C ALA A 24 -10.21 -4.39 -0.28
N VAL A 25 -9.99 -5.30 -1.22
CA VAL A 25 -10.67 -5.32 -2.53
C VAL A 25 -12.17 -5.58 -2.38
N ALA A 26 -12.59 -6.37 -1.39
CA ALA A 26 -13.99 -6.65 -1.13
C ALA A 26 -14.78 -5.46 -0.56
N ILE A 27 -14.08 -4.43 -0.05
CA ILE A 27 -14.70 -3.22 0.51
C ILE A 27 -15.30 -2.37 -0.60
N THR A 28 -16.53 -1.88 -0.40
CA THR A 28 -17.27 -1.10 -1.41
C THR A 28 -17.74 0.28 -0.91
N THR A 29 -17.55 0.60 0.37
CA THR A 29 -17.94 1.89 0.96
C THR A 29 -16.74 2.60 1.58
N ARG A 30 -16.83 3.93 1.67
CA ARG A 30 -15.73 4.74 2.21
C ARG A 30 -15.61 4.60 3.72
N GLU A 31 -16.73 4.42 4.40
CA GLU A 31 -16.80 4.21 5.84
C GLU A 31 -16.07 2.92 6.22
N GLU A 32 -16.36 1.82 5.54
CA GLU A 32 -15.68 0.54 5.76
C GLU A 32 -14.19 0.62 5.38
N ALA A 33 -13.84 1.34 4.32
CA ALA A 33 -12.45 1.56 3.94
C ALA A 33 -11.67 2.31 5.02
N GLN A 34 -12.28 3.32 5.65
CA GLN A 34 -11.67 4.07 6.74
C GLN A 34 -11.50 3.23 8.01
N GLU A 35 -12.50 2.41 8.35
CA GLU A 35 -12.41 1.45 9.47
C GLU A 35 -11.29 0.44 9.24
N PHE A 36 -11.22 -0.15 8.03
CA PHE A 36 -10.17 -1.08 7.64
C PHE A 36 -8.79 -0.44 7.73
N LEU A 37 -8.64 0.76 7.17
CA LEU A 37 -7.36 1.47 7.17
C LEU A 37 -6.91 1.79 8.60
N THR A 38 -7.84 2.21 9.46
CA THR A 38 -7.56 2.48 10.88
C THR A 38 -7.09 1.22 11.61
N ALA A 39 -7.82 0.12 11.42
CA ALA A 39 -7.49 -1.16 12.06
C ALA A 39 -6.16 -1.72 11.55
N TYR A 40 -5.89 -1.63 10.25
CA TYR A 40 -4.63 -2.08 9.66
C TYR A 40 -3.46 -1.18 10.08
N GLN A 41 -3.67 0.13 10.17
CA GLN A 41 -2.66 1.06 10.64
C GLN A 41 -2.26 0.80 12.10
N ALA A 42 -3.18 0.32 12.94
CA ALA A 42 -2.89 -0.06 14.32
C ALA A 42 -1.92 -1.25 14.44
N THR A 43 -1.78 -2.07 13.39
CA THR A 43 -0.80 -3.18 13.36
C THR A 43 0.54 -2.77 12.77
N CYS A 44 0.66 -1.52 12.29
CA CYS A 44 1.87 -1.00 11.67
C CYS A 44 2.69 -0.18 12.68
N THR A 45 4.01 -0.33 12.65
CA THR A 45 4.92 0.38 13.57
C THR A 45 5.08 1.87 13.27
N LYS A 46 4.78 2.29 12.04
CA LYS A 46 4.90 3.69 11.59
C LYS A 46 3.60 4.19 11.00
N PRO A 47 3.24 5.47 11.22
CA PRO A 47 2.06 6.07 10.61
C PRO A 47 2.17 6.07 9.08
N GLY A 48 1.04 5.88 8.40
CA GLY A 48 0.94 5.91 6.94
C GLY A 48 1.37 4.62 6.22
N VAL A 49 1.94 3.64 6.92
CA VAL A 49 2.38 2.38 6.30
C VAL A 49 1.21 1.59 5.73
N ALA A 50 0.07 1.52 6.43
CA ALA A 50 -1.11 0.82 5.93
C ALA A 50 -1.61 1.44 4.62
N ALA A 51 -1.67 2.78 4.57
CA ALA A 51 -2.08 3.53 3.38
C ALA A 51 -1.09 3.31 2.22
N ALA A 52 0.21 3.37 2.48
CA ALA A 52 1.24 3.12 1.48
C ALA A 52 1.18 1.68 0.95
N ASN A 53 0.93 0.69 1.82
CA ASN A 53 0.79 -0.72 1.44
C ASN A 53 -0.42 -0.93 0.53
N ILE A 54 -1.59 -0.36 0.87
CA ILE A 54 -2.79 -0.43 0.03
C ILE A 54 -2.55 0.28 -1.30
N GLY A 55 -1.97 1.47 -1.29
CA GLY A 55 -1.67 2.25 -2.49
C GLY A 55 -0.68 1.54 -3.42
N TYR A 56 0.36 0.92 -2.85
CA TYR A 56 1.33 0.10 -3.58
C TYR A 56 0.66 -1.14 -4.18
N ALA A 57 -0.08 -1.90 -3.38
CA ALA A 57 -0.75 -3.12 -3.82
C ALA A 57 -1.83 -2.86 -4.88
N ALA A 58 -2.55 -1.74 -4.80
CA ALA A 58 -3.53 -1.32 -5.81
C ALA A 58 -2.93 -1.26 -7.22
N GLY A 59 -1.64 -0.91 -7.35
CA GLY A 59 -0.92 -0.85 -8.63
C GLY A 59 -0.80 -2.19 -9.36
N TYR A 60 -1.00 -3.32 -8.66
CA TYR A 60 -0.96 -4.67 -9.24
C TYR A 60 -2.31 -5.14 -9.79
N TYR A 61 -3.40 -4.40 -9.55
CA TYR A 61 -4.73 -4.75 -10.05
C TYR A 61 -5.03 -4.09 -11.41
N SER A 62 -6.21 -4.41 -11.97
CA SER A 62 -6.73 -3.69 -13.14
C SER A 62 -6.90 -2.20 -12.83
N GLN A 63 -6.89 -1.36 -13.87
CA GLN A 63 -7.03 0.10 -13.71
C GLN A 63 -8.31 0.47 -12.94
N ASP A 64 -9.43 -0.16 -13.27
CA ASP A 64 -10.71 0.11 -12.60
C ASP A 64 -10.67 -0.27 -11.11
N THR A 65 -10.03 -1.39 -10.78
CA THR A 65 -9.87 -1.82 -9.38
C THR A 65 -8.95 -0.88 -8.62
N ALA A 66 -7.82 -0.50 -9.22
CA ALA A 66 -6.87 0.43 -8.62
C ALA A 66 -7.52 1.79 -8.34
N GLN A 67 -8.24 2.35 -9.32
CA GLN A 67 -8.94 3.62 -9.19
C GLN A 67 -9.97 3.58 -8.06
N ARG A 68 -10.78 2.52 -7.99
CA ARG A 68 -11.75 2.32 -6.91
C ARG A 68 -11.07 2.28 -5.54
N LEU A 69 -9.96 1.56 -5.41
CA LEU A 69 -9.20 1.50 -4.16
C LEU A 69 -8.63 2.87 -3.78
N TYR A 70 -8.07 3.61 -4.73
CA TYR A 70 -7.57 4.98 -4.50
C TYR A 70 -8.66 5.92 -4.02
N GLU A 71 -9.89 5.79 -4.52
CA GLU A 71 -11.03 6.61 -4.13
C GLU A 71 -11.67 6.23 -2.80
N LEU A 72 -11.78 4.92 -2.52
CA LEU A 72 -12.36 4.41 -1.28
C LEU A 72 -11.43 4.68 -0.09
N PHE A 73 -10.15 4.36 -0.24
CA PHE A 73 -9.16 4.50 0.83
C PHE A 73 -8.50 5.88 0.88
N SER A 74 -8.76 6.76 -0.11
CA SER A 74 -8.09 8.06 -0.24
C SER A 74 -6.56 7.94 -0.26
N VAL A 75 -6.04 6.97 -1.01
CA VAL A 75 -4.60 6.68 -1.13
C VAL A 75 -4.13 6.79 -2.59
N GLU A 76 -2.82 6.67 -2.79
CA GLU A 76 -2.17 6.61 -4.10
C GLU A 76 -0.93 5.70 -4.05
N HIS A 77 -0.41 5.31 -5.22
CA HIS A 77 0.81 4.52 -5.28
C HIS A 77 2.02 5.37 -4.83
N PRO A 78 2.85 4.91 -3.87
CA PRO A 78 3.91 5.75 -3.29
C PRO A 78 5.00 6.17 -4.28
N ILE A 79 5.15 5.44 -5.41
CA ILE A 79 6.14 5.74 -6.45
C ILE A 79 5.51 6.43 -7.67
N PHE A 80 4.25 6.13 -7.98
CA PHE A 80 3.64 6.48 -9.27
C PHE A 80 2.37 7.35 -9.13
N GLY A 81 1.97 7.68 -7.91
CA GLY A 81 0.71 8.36 -7.62
C GLY A 81 -0.48 7.56 -8.14
N ARG A 82 -1.35 8.22 -8.90
CA ARG A 82 -2.51 7.59 -9.58
C ARG A 82 -2.24 7.23 -11.03
N ASN A 83 -1.00 7.38 -11.50
CA ASN A 83 -0.62 7.07 -12.87
C ASN A 83 -0.27 5.59 -13.00
N ARG A 84 -0.58 5.02 -14.17
CA ARG A 84 -0.17 3.66 -14.54
C ARG A 84 1.10 3.77 -15.41
N PRO A 85 2.29 3.49 -14.88
CA PRO A 85 3.51 3.61 -15.66
C PRO A 85 3.57 2.53 -16.74
N THR A 86 4.25 2.85 -17.84
CA THR A 86 4.76 1.86 -18.79
C THR A 86 5.88 1.02 -18.14
N SER A 87 6.22 -0.11 -18.76
CA SER A 87 7.32 -0.96 -18.28
C SER A 87 8.65 -0.21 -18.22
N ASP A 88 8.94 0.64 -19.19
CA ASP A 88 10.16 1.44 -19.23
C ASP A 88 10.17 2.50 -18.12
N GLU A 89 9.07 3.21 -17.90
CA GLU A 89 8.95 4.19 -16.81
C GLU A 89 9.12 3.52 -15.44
N ALA A 90 8.50 2.35 -15.24
CA ALA A 90 8.64 1.58 -14.00
C ALA A 90 10.09 1.11 -13.77
N PHE A 91 10.75 0.62 -14.83
CA PHE A 91 12.16 0.22 -14.76
C PHE A 91 13.07 1.40 -14.43
N GLN A 92 12.92 2.54 -15.12
CA GLN A 92 13.70 3.74 -14.87
C GLN A 92 13.46 4.33 -13.47
N ALA A 93 12.23 4.28 -12.96
CA ALA A 93 11.92 4.66 -11.58
C ALA A 93 12.66 3.74 -10.59
N GLY A 94 12.68 2.43 -10.85
CA GLY A 94 13.44 1.46 -10.05
C GLY A 94 14.94 1.77 -10.01
N LEU A 95 15.55 2.07 -11.17
CA LEU A 95 16.96 2.47 -11.23
C LEU A 95 17.24 3.72 -10.39
N LYS A 96 16.42 4.78 -10.53
CA LYS A 96 16.58 6.02 -9.77
C LYS A 96 16.49 5.80 -8.26
N LEU A 97 15.55 4.97 -7.82
CA LEU A 97 15.39 4.62 -6.40
C LEU A 97 16.59 3.83 -5.87
N GLY A 98 17.10 2.88 -6.65
CA GLY A 98 18.27 2.08 -6.28
C GLY A 98 19.59 2.86 -6.30
N THR A 99 19.70 3.92 -7.10
CA THR A 99 20.90 4.78 -7.14
C THR A 99 20.88 5.89 -6.07
N ASN A 100 19.71 6.29 -5.59
CA ASN A 100 19.56 7.33 -4.56
C ASN A 100 19.75 6.82 -3.11
N THR A 101 20.13 5.55 -2.92
CA THR A 101 20.60 5.03 -1.62
C THR A 101 22.09 5.30 -1.35
N GLY A 102 22.67 6.33 -1.98
CA GLY A 102 23.98 6.90 -1.61
C GLY A 102 23.85 7.78 -0.37
N GLY A 103 24.70 7.54 0.63
CA GLY A 103 24.54 8.00 2.00
C GLY A 103 24.45 9.51 2.22
N GLN A 104 23.88 9.87 3.37
CA GLN A 104 24.33 11.07 4.09
C GLN A 104 25.84 10.97 4.27
N THR A 105 26.59 11.67 3.44
CA THR A 105 27.78 12.37 3.91
C THR A 105 27.34 13.81 4.12
N ASP A 106 27.08 14.15 5.38
CA ASP A 106 27.07 15.54 5.82
C ASP A 106 28.44 16.11 5.48
N ASP A 107 28.50 17.03 4.53
CA ASP A 107 29.62 17.95 4.35
C ASP A 107 29.07 19.24 3.72
N ALA A 108 28.74 20.20 4.59
CA ALA A 108 28.82 21.64 4.35
C ALA A 108 28.87 22.38 5.68
#